data_AF-A0A225CN61-F1
#
_entry.id   AF-A0A225CN61-F1
#
_cell.length_a   1.000
_cell.length_b   1.000
_cell.length_c   1.000
_cell.angle_alpha   90.00
_cell.angle_beta   90.00
_cell.angle_gamma   90.00
#
_symmetry.space_group_name_H-M   'P 1'
#
loop_
_entity.id
_entity.type
_entity.pdbx_description
1 polymer ?
#
loop_
_entity_poly.entity_id
_entity_poly.type
_entity_poly.pdbx_seq_one_letter_code
_entity_poly.pdbx_strand_id
1 'polypeptide(L)'
;MLLPPESPSPRKAIVNRSIPALAIAGALALGGALVATPAQAAPKHQAYYSVPFSGDLYVTESYEGSRYSAPAYFDDWKADGFPKPAAATVAYRGFTWSPDIYADIQTEPGAVSTLGLSYSQWASAGSPAPTKNVLPAASSLYKYSYSDELFVSVLSFADDVPVNHKLTFAEYSALGRPTPTVSSDSFRKLGWFPAIVGRTVPSYDIEAIDYDIWEYWGKPTPQIVKSFDGDRFCKAAGSADIRYVGIAAPQGAKLSFSQWREAGSPAPARC
;
A
#
# COMPACT_ATOMS: atom_id res chain seq x y z
N MET A 1 1.60 -7.29 16.62
CA MET A 1 2.46 -8.48 16.60
C MET A 1 3.83 -8.03 17.11
N LEU A 2 4.19 -8.39 18.35
CA LEU A 2 5.34 -7.87 19.09
C LEU A 2 6.43 -8.95 19.20
N LEU A 3 7.67 -8.59 18.88
CA LEU A 3 8.92 -9.24 19.31
C LEU A 3 10.03 -8.17 19.31
N PRO A 4 11.18 -8.31 20.03
CA PRO A 4 11.58 -9.33 21.02
C PRO A 4 12.24 -8.71 22.29
N PRO A 5 12.86 -9.53 23.16
CA PRO A 5 14.12 -9.07 23.78
C PRO A 5 15.31 -10.01 23.53
N GLU A 6 16.46 -9.37 23.35
CA GLU A 6 17.81 -9.91 23.18
C GLU A 6 18.48 -10.29 24.52
N SER A 7 19.31 -11.34 24.50
CA SER A 7 20.58 -11.57 25.24
C SER A 7 20.71 -13.00 25.79
N PRO A 8 21.92 -13.52 26.10
CA PRO A 8 23.26 -13.26 25.54
C PRO A 8 24.03 -14.56 25.15
N SER A 9 25.18 -14.36 24.51
CA SER A 9 26.15 -15.38 24.05
C SER A 9 26.76 -16.27 25.18
N PRO A 10 27.17 -17.51 24.84
CA PRO A 10 28.34 -18.10 25.48
C PRO A 10 29.35 -18.77 24.52
N ARG A 11 30.62 -18.41 24.75
CA ARG A 11 31.88 -19.19 24.79
C ARG A 11 32.07 -20.40 23.86
N LYS A 12 33.15 -20.31 23.07
CA LYS A 12 33.92 -21.44 22.53
C LYS A 12 34.42 -22.38 23.64
N ALA A 13 34.26 -23.68 23.44
CA ALA A 13 35.20 -24.70 23.90
C ALA A 13 35.14 -25.91 22.95
N ILE A 14 36.31 -26.29 22.44
CA ILE A 14 36.59 -27.48 21.62
C ILE A 14 36.83 -28.66 22.58
N VAL A 15 36.49 -29.89 22.17
CA VAL A 15 37.37 -31.11 22.15
C VAL A 15 36.54 -32.40 22.12
N ASN A 16 36.75 -33.15 21.03
CA ASN A 16 36.70 -34.61 20.80
C ASN A 16 36.02 -35.54 21.80
N ARG A 17 35.22 -36.50 21.27
CA ARG A 17 35.59 -37.94 21.26
C ARG A 17 34.56 -38.86 20.56
N SER A 18 35.12 -39.86 19.86
CA SER A 18 34.60 -41.21 19.60
C SER A 18 33.74 -41.48 18.36
N ILE A 19 34.38 -42.22 17.43
CA ILE A 19 33.87 -43.01 16.31
C ILE A 19 33.21 -44.30 16.83
N PRO A 20 32.17 -44.82 16.18
CA PRO A 20 32.24 -46.22 15.75
C PRO A 20 32.05 -46.37 14.24
N ALA A 21 32.92 -47.21 13.69
CA ALA A 21 32.98 -47.62 12.31
C ALA A 21 31.69 -48.33 11.87
N LEU A 22 31.20 -48.01 10.68
CA LEU A 22 30.44 -48.96 9.87
C LEU A 22 31.28 -49.31 8.64
N ALA A 23 31.74 -50.56 8.63
CA ALA A 23 32.31 -51.20 7.47
C ALA A 23 31.19 -51.49 6.46
N ILE A 24 31.36 -51.05 5.21
CA ILE A 24 30.65 -51.60 4.06
C ILE A 24 31.74 -52.08 3.09
N ALA A 25 31.85 -53.41 3.02
CA ALA A 25 32.64 -54.11 2.02
C ALA A 25 32.02 -53.90 0.63
N GLY A 26 32.86 -53.62 -0.36
CA GLY A 26 32.45 -53.27 -1.71
C GLY A 26 32.08 -54.46 -2.60
N ALA A 27 31.50 -54.10 -3.74
CA ALA A 27 31.56 -54.87 -4.97
C ALA A 27 31.83 -53.89 -6.13
N LEU A 28 32.97 -54.07 -6.79
CA LEU A 28 33.36 -53.42 -8.03
C LEU A 28 32.63 -54.10 -9.20
N ALA A 29 31.86 -53.33 -9.97
CA ALA A 29 31.42 -53.69 -11.31
C ALA A 29 31.59 -52.49 -12.25
N LEU A 30 32.68 -52.58 -13.03
CA LEU A 30 32.91 -52.08 -14.39
C LEU A 30 31.88 -51.09 -15.01
N GLY A 31 32.40 -49.92 -15.39
CA GLY A 31 32.22 -49.44 -16.76
C GLY A 31 30.90 -48.76 -17.11
N GLY A 32 30.56 -47.70 -16.41
CA GLY A 32 29.57 -46.73 -16.87
C GLY A 32 29.70 -45.48 -16.02
N ALA A 33 30.38 -44.45 -16.53
CA ALA A 33 30.25 -43.13 -15.96
C ALA A 33 28.78 -42.72 -16.17
N LEU A 34 27.94 -43.04 -15.19
CA LEU A 34 26.70 -42.32 -14.97
C LEU A 34 27.15 -40.91 -14.66
N VAL A 35 27.31 -40.10 -15.71
CA VAL A 35 27.35 -38.66 -15.59
C VAL A 35 26.02 -38.36 -14.91
N ALA A 36 26.06 -38.08 -13.61
CA ALA A 36 24.95 -37.52 -12.90
C ALA A 36 24.65 -36.21 -13.63
N THR A 37 23.69 -36.26 -14.56
CA THR A 37 23.14 -35.05 -15.17
C THR A 37 22.73 -34.21 -13.97
N PRO A 38 23.32 -33.01 -13.78
CA PRO A 38 22.89 -32.15 -12.68
C PRO A 38 21.37 -32.06 -12.81
N ALA A 39 20.66 -32.38 -11.73
CA ALA A 39 19.23 -32.20 -11.68
C ALA A 39 19.01 -30.71 -11.93
N GLN A 40 18.69 -30.37 -13.18
CA GLN A 40 18.45 -29.01 -13.59
C GLN A 40 17.17 -28.64 -12.87
N ALA A 41 17.30 -27.80 -11.85
CA ALA A 41 16.15 -27.32 -11.09
C ALA A 41 15.13 -26.80 -12.12
N ALA A 42 13.86 -27.13 -11.90
CA ALA A 42 12.80 -26.62 -12.75
C ALA A 42 12.92 -25.09 -12.79
N PRO A 43 12.71 -24.45 -13.96
CA PRO A 43 12.74 -23.01 -14.07
C PRO A 43 11.84 -22.38 -13.01
N LYS A 44 12.31 -21.31 -12.38
CA LYS A 44 11.54 -20.58 -11.38
C LYS A 44 10.28 -19.98 -12.02
N HIS A 45 10.43 -19.43 -13.22
CA HIS A 45 9.32 -18.86 -13.99
C HIS A 45 9.16 -19.55 -15.33
N GLN A 46 7.91 -19.75 -15.76
CA GLN A 46 7.61 -20.41 -17.04
C GLN A 46 7.82 -19.49 -18.24
N ALA A 47 7.65 -18.18 -18.05
CA ALA A 47 7.78 -17.17 -19.10
C ALA A 47 8.20 -15.82 -18.51
N TYR A 48 8.95 -15.07 -19.31
CA TYR A 48 9.33 -13.70 -19.05
C TYR A 48 8.72 -12.81 -20.12
N TYR A 49 8.33 -11.61 -19.73
CA TYR A 49 7.62 -10.68 -20.60
C TYR A 49 8.34 -9.35 -20.67
N SER A 50 8.57 -8.83 -21.87
CA SER A 50 9.09 -7.49 -22.10
C SER A 50 7.96 -6.48 -22.26
N VAL A 51 8.26 -5.22 -21.95
CA VAL A 51 7.37 -4.07 -22.12
C VAL A 51 7.99 -3.05 -23.10
N PRO A 52 7.20 -2.20 -23.76
CA PRO A 52 7.71 -1.27 -24.76
C PRO A 52 8.35 0.00 -24.19
N PHE A 53 8.26 0.25 -22.88
CA PHE A 53 8.67 1.51 -22.24
C PHE A 53 9.91 1.38 -21.34
N SER A 54 10.44 0.18 -21.11
CA SER A 54 11.68 -0.04 -20.37
C SER A 54 12.36 -1.34 -20.79
N GLY A 55 13.59 -1.55 -20.32
CA GLY A 55 14.31 -2.82 -20.49
C GLY A 55 13.97 -3.87 -19.43
N ASP A 56 13.04 -3.56 -18.52
CA ASP A 56 12.67 -4.46 -17.43
C ASP A 56 11.84 -5.62 -17.96
N LEU A 57 11.99 -6.78 -17.32
CA LEU A 57 11.20 -7.96 -17.59
C LEU A 57 10.16 -8.14 -16.50
N TYR A 58 9.07 -8.81 -16.86
CA TYR A 58 7.96 -9.13 -15.99
C TYR A 58 7.69 -10.63 -16.01
N VAL A 59 7.14 -11.15 -14.92
CA VAL A 59 6.70 -12.54 -14.77
C VAL A 59 5.26 -12.57 -14.27
N THR A 60 4.60 -13.72 -14.44
CA THR A 60 3.31 -13.96 -13.80
C THR A 60 3.55 -14.55 -12.42
N GLU A 61 3.03 -13.88 -11.40
CA GLU A 61 3.04 -14.33 -10.02
C GLU A 61 1.63 -14.67 -9.55
N SER A 62 1.52 -15.37 -8.43
CA SER A 62 0.24 -15.61 -7.77
C SER A 62 0.33 -15.52 -6.26
N TYR A 63 -0.63 -14.85 -5.65
CA TYR A 63 -0.78 -14.74 -4.20
C TYR A 63 -2.24 -14.96 -3.83
N GLU A 64 -2.50 -15.85 -2.86
CA GLU A 64 -3.85 -16.20 -2.39
C GLU A 64 -4.85 -16.51 -3.53
N GLY A 65 -4.38 -17.19 -4.58
CA GLY A 65 -5.20 -17.57 -5.74
C GLY A 65 -5.43 -16.44 -6.76
N SER A 66 -4.98 -15.22 -6.50
CA SER A 66 -5.00 -14.11 -7.45
C SER A 66 -3.70 -14.06 -8.24
N ARG A 67 -3.79 -13.89 -9.56
CA ARG A 67 -2.63 -13.78 -10.46
C ARG A 67 -2.34 -12.31 -10.75
N TYR A 68 -1.07 -11.95 -10.87
CA TYR A 68 -0.65 -10.59 -11.17
C TYR A 68 0.66 -10.56 -11.95
N SER A 69 0.96 -9.42 -12.56
CA SER A 69 2.25 -9.19 -13.21
C SER A 69 3.23 -8.63 -12.19
N ALA A 70 4.43 -9.19 -12.09
CA ALA A 70 5.47 -8.71 -11.19
C ALA A 70 6.77 -8.42 -11.95
N PRO A 71 7.58 -7.45 -11.51
CA PRO A 71 8.94 -7.29 -12.02
C PRO A 71 9.74 -8.58 -11.84
N ALA A 72 10.46 -8.97 -12.89
CA ALA A 72 11.34 -10.13 -12.87
C ALA A 72 12.74 -9.72 -12.40
N TYR A 73 13.35 -10.53 -11.53
CA TYR A 73 14.73 -10.29 -11.09
C TYR A 73 15.74 -10.89 -12.08
N PHE A 74 16.84 -10.19 -12.31
CA PHE A 74 17.88 -10.62 -13.24
C PHE A 74 18.48 -11.98 -12.88
N ASP A 75 18.71 -12.25 -11.59
CA ASP A 75 19.28 -13.51 -11.13
C ASP A 75 18.36 -14.70 -11.40
N ASP A 76 17.05 -14.50 -11.32
CA ASP A 76 16.05 -15.52 -11.67
C ASP A 76 16.07 -15.76 -13.19
N TRP A 77 16.05 -14.70 -13.99
CA TRP A 77 16.11 -14.81 -15.46
C TRP A 77 17.39 -15.51 -15.93
N LYS A 78 18.51 -15.23 -15.28
CA LYS A 78 19.79 -15.90 -15.50
C LYS A 78 19.77 -17.36 -15.08
N ALA A 79 19.21 -17.67 -13.91
CA ALA A 79 19.09 -19.03 -13.40
C ALA A 79 18.21 -19.90 -14.31
N ASP A 80 17.18 -19.31 -14.91
CA ASP A 80 16.29 -19.94 -15.88
C ASP A 80 16.90 -20.05 -17.29
N GLY A 81 18.15 -19.59 -17.48
CA GLY A 81 18.90 -19.75 -18.73
C GLY A 81 18.64 -18.67 -19.78
N PHE A 82 18.25 -17.46 -19.37
CA PHE A 82 17.93 -16.34 -20.25
C PHE A 82 16.88 -16.66 -21.33
N PRO A 83 15.72 -17.23 -20.96
CA PRO A 83 14.67 -17.48 -21.93
C PRO A 83 14.29 -16.18 -22.64
N LYS A 84 14.07 -16.27 -23.95
CA LYS A 84 13.68 -15.11 -24.77
C LYS A 84 12.33 -14.57 -24.26
N PRO A 85 12.25 -13.29 -23.87
CA PRO A 85 10.99 -12.71 -23.41
C PRO A 85 9.93 -12.65 -24.51
N ALA A 86 8.68 -12.94 -24.14
CA ALA A 86 7.50 -12.64 -24.94
C ALA A 86 7.08 -11.17 -24.74
N ALA A 87 6.33 -10.56 -25.65
CA ALA A 87 5.80 -9.23 -25.41
C ALA A 87 4.60 -9.31 -24.44
N ALA A 88 4.59 -8.48 -23.40
CA ALA A 88 3.40 -8.28 -22.57
C ALA A 88 2.30 -7.55 -23.36
N THR A 89 1.04 -7.78 -23.01
CA THR A 89 -0.06 -6.92 -23.45
C THR A 89 -0.09 -5.69 -22.54
N VAL A 90 -0.08 -4.48 -23.11
CA VAL A 90 -0.08 -3.23 -22.35
C VAL A 90 -1.26 -2.38 -22.76
N ALA A 91 -2.06 -1.95 -21.78
CA ALA A 91 -3.08 -0.93 -21.98
C ALA A 91 -2.69 0.36 -21.27
N TYR A 92 -2.77 1.49 -21.97
CA TYR A 92 -2.44 2.80 -21.41
C TYR A 92 -3.69 3.48 -20.88
N ARG A 93 -3.64 3.88 -19.62
CA ARG A 93 -4.72 4.51 -18.87
C ARG A 93 -4.30 5.90 -18.45
N GLY A 94 -5.27 6.76 -18.28
CA GLY A 94 -5.05 8.10 -17.74
C GLY A 94 -6.35 8.67 -17.22
N PHE A 95 -6.28 9.90 -16.75
CA PHE A 95 -7.43 10.58 -16.19
C PHE A 95 -7.72 11.90 -16.90
N THR A 96 -8.95 12.40 -16.70
CA THR A 96 -9.32 13.74 -17.17
C THR A 96 -8.85 14.85 -16.23
N TRP A 97 -8.51 14.49 -14.99
CA TRP A 97 -8.10 15.41 -13.91
C TRP A 97 -6.61 15.39 -13.59
N SER A 98 -5.85 14.44 -14.14
CA SER A 98 -4.40 14.33 -13.94
C SER A 98 -3.68 14.12 -15.28
N PRO A 99 -2.44 14.67 -15.44
CA PRO A 99 -1.57 14.32 -16.55
C PRO A 99 -0.93 12.93 -16.43
N ASP A 100 -1.05 12.26 -15.28
CA ASP A 100 -0.42 10.97 -15.02
C ASP A 100 -0.94 9.90 -15.99
N ILE A 101 0.01 9.07 -16.46
CA ILE A 101 -0.24 7.97 -17.37
C ILE A 101 0.11 6.69 -16.65
N TYR A 102 -0.75 5.70 -16.76
CA TYR A 102 -0.55 4.37 -16.20
C TYR A 102 -0.48 3.33 -17.30
N ALA A 103 0.36 2.32 -17.11
CA ALA A 103 0.40 1.12 -17.92
C ALA A 103 -0.20 -0.04 -17.12
N ASP A 104 -1.29 -0.62 -17.62
CA ASP A 104 -1.77 -1.93 -17.19
C ASP A 104 -0.96 -2.98 -17.95
N ILE A 105 -0.04 -3.64 -17.24
CA ILE A 105 0.87 -4.65 -17.78
C ILE A 105 0.24 -6.02 -17.56
N GLN A 106 -0.09 -6.70 -18.64
CA GLN A 106 -0.68 -8.03 -18.61
C GLN A 106 0.28 -9.06 -19.21
N THR A 107 0.75 -9.97 -18.37
CA THR A 107 1.63 -11.08 -18.77
C THR A 107 0.81 -12.26 -19.28
N GLU A 108 -0.29 -12.58 -18.60
CA GLU A 108 -1.21 -13.66 -18.95
C GLU A 108 -2.68 -13.27 -18.73
N PRO A 109 -3.65 -14.01 -19.28
CA PRO A 109 -5.07 -13.81 -18.97
C PRO A 109 -5.31 -13.79 -17.45
N GLY A 110 -5.80 -12.64 -16.94
CA GLY A 110 -6.06 -12.42 -15.51
C GLY A 110 -4.84 -12.07 -14.66
N ALA A 111 -3.64 -11.97 -15.23
CA ALA A 111 -2.43 -11.54 -14.52
C ALA A 111 -2.05 -10.12 -14.96
N VAL A 112 -2.58 -9.11 -14.26
CA VAL A 112 -2.39 -7.69 -14.60
C VAL A 112 -1.94 -6.90 -13.38
N SER A 113 -1.04 -5.94 -13.61
CA SER A 113 -0.63 -4.95 -12.60
C SER A 113 -0.53 -3.57 -13.24
N THR A 114 -0.66 -2.52 -12.45
CA THR A 114 -0.59 -1.13 -12.91
C THR A 114 0.74 -0.50 -12.52
N LEU A 115 1.37 0.18 -13.47
CA LEU A 115 2.57 1.01 -13.28
C LEU A 115 2.27 2.47 -13.63
N GLY A 116 2.57 3.40 -12.74
CA GLY A 116 2.68 4.83 -13.08
C GLY A 116 3.89 5.07 -13.98
N LEU A 117 3.67 5.67 -15.16
CA LEU A 117 4.75 5.95 -16.10
C LEU A 117 5.32 7.35 -15.87
N SER A 118 6.64 7.42 -15.79
CA SER A 118 7.35 8.67 -16.04
C SER A 118 7.18 9.12 -17.50
N TYR A 119 7.42 10.41 -17.75
CA TYR A 119 7.38 10.94 -19.11
C TYR A 119 8.34 10.21 -20.06
N SER A 120 9.56 9.86 -19.60
CA SER A 120 10.54 9.16 -20.43
C SER A 120 10.10 7.73 -20.79
N GLN A 121 9.45 7.02 -19.88
CA GLN A 121 8.86 5.70 -20.15
C GLN A 121 7.71 5.82 -21.15
N TRP A 122 6.78 6.76 -20.94
CA TRP A 122 5.68 6.99 -21.88
C TRP A 122 6.18 7.38 -23.29
N ALA A 123 7.19 8.25 -23.35
CA ALA A 123 7.83 8.63 -24.61
C ALA A 123 8.52 7.45 -25.30
N SER A 124 9.23 6.59 -24.53
CA SER A 124 9.88 5.39 -25.05
C SER A 124 8.88 4.38 -25.64
N ALA A 125 7.68 4.29 -25.06
CA ALA A 125 6.57 3.52 -25.62
C ALA A 125 5.94 4.13 -26.89
N GLY A 126 6.45 5.26 -27.39
CA GLY A 126 5.91 5.94 -28.57
C GLY A 126 4.76 6.91 -28.26
N SER A 127 4.62 7.33 -27.00
CA SER A 127 3.60 8.30 -26.54
C SER A 127 2.15 7.90 -26.90
N PRO A 128 1.72 6.66 -26.62
CA PRO A 128 0.37 6.21 -26.95
C PRO A 128 -0.69 7.05 -26.23
N ALA A 129 -1.80 7.34 -26.92
CA ALA A 129 -2.91 8.06 -26.34
C ALA A 129 -3.60 7.21 -25.25
N PRO A 130 -3.65 7.68 -23.99
CA PRO A 130 -4.27 6.92 -22.90
C PRO A 130 -5.79 6.87 -23.03
N THR A 131 -6.38 5.76 -22.62
CA THR A 131 -7.83 5.66 -22.41
C THR A 131 -8.20 6.31 -21.09
N LYS A 132 -9.13 7.27 -21.10
CA LYS A 132 -9.47 8.11 -19.92
C LYS A 132 -10.82 7.83 -19.26
N ASN A 133 -11.61 6.93 -19.84
CA ASN A 133 -12.94 6.55 -19.36
C ASN A 133 -12.95 5.16 -18.69
N VAL A 134 -11.78 4.59 -18.42
CA VAL A 134 -11.61 3.29 -17.76
C VAL A 134 -10.51 3.46 -16.71
N LEU A 135 -10.79 3.02 -15.49
CA LEU A 135 -9.80 3.07 -14.42
C LEU A 135 -8.63 2.09 -14.69
N PRO A 136 -7.40 2.39 -14.21
CA PRO A 136 -6.32 1.42 -14.17
C PRO A 136 -6.69 0.14 -13.42
N ALA A 137 -6.06 -0.98 -13.78
CA ALA A 137 -6.39 -2.30 -13.23
C ALA A 137 -6.24 -2.36 -11.71
N ALA A 138 -5.15 -1.80 -11.16
CA ALA A 138 -4.92 -1.72 -9.71
C ALA A 138 -5.49 -0.41 -9.14
N SER A 139 -6.78 -0.19 -9.32
CA SER A 139 -7.50 0.94 -8.73
C SER A 139 -8.75 0.50 -7.99
N SER A 140 -9.21 1.34 -7.08
CA SER A 140 -10.48 1.18 -6.39
C SER A 140 -11.28 2.48 -6.46
N LEU A 141 -12.57 2.34 -6.78
CA LEU A 141 -13.56 3.40 -6.58
C LEU A 141 -14.31 3.10 -5.29
N TYR A 142 -14.29 4.05 -4.36
CA TYR A 142 -14.93 3.88 -3.05
C TYR A 142 -15.64 5.15 -2.59
N LYS A 143 -16.51 4.97 -1.60
CA LYS A 143 -17.04 6.04 -0.76
C LYS A 143 -16.91 5.69 0.70
N TYR A 144 -16.85 6.68 1.56
CA TYR A 144 -16.91 6.43 3.00
C TYR A 144 -18.35 6.17 3.43
N SER A 145 -18.54 5.31 4.43
CA SER A 145 -19.88 4.95 4.93
C SER A 145 -20.75 6.15 5.37
N TYR A 146 -20.14 7.27 5.73
CA TYR A 146 -20.81 8.48 6.22
C TYR A 146 -21.02 9.57 5.13
N SER A 147 -20.58 9.36 3.89
CA SER A 147 -20.57 10.38 2.84
C SER A 147 -20.85 9.78 1.45
N ASP A 148 -21.50 10.55 0.58
CA ASP A 148 -21.67 10.19 -0.84
C ASP A 148 -20.56 10.75 -1.73
N GLU A 149 -19.53 11.35 -1.14
CA GLU A 149 -18.31 11.72 -1.85
C GLU A 149 -17.59 10.46 -2.36
N LEU A 150 -17.18 10.51 -3.63
CA LEU A 150 -16.54 9.40 -4.33
C LEU A 150 -15.04 9.64 -4.43
N PHE A 151 -14.26 8.58 -4.25
CA PHE A 151 -12.80 8.62 -4.27
C PHE A 151 -12.26 7.50 -5.15
N VAL A 152 -11.21 7.80 -5.89
CA VAL A 152 -10.40 6.81 -6.59
C VAL A 152 -9.07 6.70 -5.86
N SER A 153 -8.66 5.47 -5.54
CA SER A 153 -7.30 5.15 -5.14
C SER A 153 -6.65 4.36 -6.27
N VAL A 154 -5.46 4.76 -6.71
CA VAL A 154 -4.66 4.03 -7.70
C VAL A 154 -3.37 3.55 -7.04
N LEU A 155 -3.13 2.25 -7.11
CA LEU A 155 -1.88 1.64 -6.69
C LEU A 155 -1.00 1.40 -7.92
N SER A 156 0.20 1.96 -7.89
CA SER A 156 1.27 1.66 -8.84
C SER A 156 2.28 0.80 -8.11
N PHE A 157 2.68 -0.35 -8.66
CA PHE A 157 3.61 -1.23 -7.94
C PHE A 157 5.03 -0.64 -7.80
N ALA A 158 5.34 0.46 -8.49
CA ALA A 158 6.60 1.19 -8.35
C ALA A 158 6.52 2.33 -7.33
N ASP A 159 5.32 2.62 -6.80
CA ASP A 159 5.08 3.71 -5.86
C ASP A 159 4.54 3.14 -4.54
N ASP A 160 5.20 3.47 -3.43
CA ASP A 160 4.76 3.06 -2.09
C ASP A 160 3.50 3.81 -1.62
N VAL A 161 3.11 4.85 -2.35
CA VAL A 161 2.01 5.75 -2.02
C VAL A 161 0.93 5.67 -3.10
N PRO A 162 -0.28 5.20 -2.76
CA PRO A 162 -1.40 5.27 -3.69
C PRO A 162 -1.79 6.73 -3.96
N VAL A 163 -2.19 7.00 -5.20
CA VAL A 163 -2.80 8.28 -5.57
C VAL A 163 -4.26 8.24 -5.17
N ASN A 164 -4.68 9.12 -4.25
CA ASN A 164 -6.09 9.32 -3.91
C ASN A 164 -6.64 10.58 -4.56
N HIS A 165 -7.80 10.47 -5.19
CA HIS A 165 -8.48 11.60 -5.82
C HIS A 165 -9.97 11.60 -5.49
N LYS A 166 -10.48 12.72 -5.00
CA LYS A 166 -11.92 12.95 -4.82
C LYS A 166 -12.55 13.31 -6.16
N LEU A 167 -13.45 12.46 -6.63
CA LEU A 167 -14.10 12.65 -7.92
C LEU A 167 -15.15 13.76 -7.87
N THR A 168 -15.16 14.57 -8.93
CA THR A 168 -16.34 15.36 -9.30
C THR A 168 -17.39 14.48 -10.00
N PHE A 169 -18.63 14.96 -10.07
CA PHE A 169 -19.69 14.25 -10.80
C PHE A 169 -19.35 14.04 -12.29
N ALA A 170 -18.69 15.02 -12.91
CA ALA A 170 -18.30 14.94 -14.32
C ALA A 170 -17.26 13.83 -14.55
N GLU A 171 -16.28 13.71 -13.66
CA GLU A 171 -15.25 12.66 -13.70
C GLU A 171 -15.86 11.29 -13.47
N TYR A 172 -16.73 11.16 -12.45
CA TYR A 172 -17.46 9.92 -12.20
C TYR A 172 -18.33 9.49 -13.39
N SER A 173 -19.01 10.45 -14.03
CA SER A 173 -19.82 10.18 -15.21
C SER A 173 -18.97 9.80 -16.43
N ALA A 174 -17.78 10.38 -16.59
CA ALA A 174 -16.85 10.03 -17.66
C ALA A 174 -16.34 8.58 -17.53
N LEU A 175 -16.24 8.06 -16.31
CA LEU A 175 -15.89 6.66 -16.03
C LEU A 175 -17.05 5.66 -16.27
N GLY A 176 -18.22 6.13 -16.69
CA GLY A 176 -19.40 5.28 -16.88
C GLY A 176 -20.15 4.93 -15.59
N ARG A 177 -19.88 5.67 -14.50
CA ARG A 177 -20.53 5.51 -13.19
C ARG A 177 -20.41 4.11 -12.58
N PRO A 178 -19.20 3.55 -12.43
CA PRO A 178 -19.05 2.25 -11.80
C PRO A 178 -19.57 2.29 -10.35
N THR A 179 -20.01 1.14 -9.84
CA THR A 179 -20.50 1.06 -8.45
C THR A 179 -19.32 1.20 -7.48
N PRO A 180 -19.34 2.17 -6.55
CA PRO A 180 -18.30 2.31 -5.55
C PRO A 180 -18.40 1.21 -4.49
N THR A 181 -17.27 0.78 -3.95
CA THR A 181 -17.23 0.06 -2.68
C THR A 181 -17.46 1.01 -1.51
N VAL A 182 -17.75 0.46 -0.34
CA VAL A 182 -17.94 1.25 0.90
C VAL A 182 -16.77 0.99 1.83
N SER A 183 -16.06 2.06 2.20
CA SER A 183 -15.05 2.04 3.26
C SER A 183 -15.66 2.39 4.62
N SER A 184 -15.27 1.67 5.66
CA SER A 184 -15.63 1.95 7.05
C SER A 184 -14.76 3.03 7.70
N ASP A 185 -13.74 3.52 7.01
CA ASP A 185 -12.91 4.63 7.50
C ASP A 185 -13.73 5.90 7.73
N SER A 186 -13.25 6.74 8.65
CA SER A 186 -13.93 7.99 9.02
C SER A 186 -12.97 9.16 9.17
N PHE A 187 -13.40 10.32 8.69
CA PHE A 187 -12.77 11.61 8.96
C PHE A 187 -13.80 12.43 9.73
N ARG A 188 -13.43 12.86 10.93
CA ARG A 188 -14.36 13.49 11.88
C ARG A 188 -13.75 14.75 12.44
N LYS A 189 -14.58 15.73 12.79
CA LYS A 189 -14.14 16.91 13.55
C LYS A 189 -15.24 17.34 14.51
N LEU A 190 -14.83 18.04 15.55
CA LEU A 190 -15.79 18.71 16.44
C LEU A 190 -16.33 19.96 15.72
N GLY A 191 -17.60 20.29 15.95
CA GLY A 191 -18.20 21.49 15.36
C GLY A 191 -17.50 22.79 15.76
N TRP A 192 -16.86 22.79 16.93
CA TRP A 192 -16.24 23.95 17.58
C TRP A 192 -14.70 23.89 17.62
N PHE A 193 -14.08 22.81 17.10
CA PHE A 193 -12.63 22.62 17.08
C PHE A 193 -12.14 22.28 15.66
N PRO A 194 -11.06 22.90 15.17
CA PRO A 194 -10.68 22.77 13.76
C PRO A 194 -9.99 21.45 13.41
N ALA A 195 -9.42 20.74 14.39
CA ALA A 195 -8.65 19.52 14.13
C ALA A 195 -9.54 18.42 13.52
N ILE A 196 -8.99 17.76 12.50
CA ILE A 196 -9.60 16.60 11.86
C ILE A 196 -8.99 15.36 12.51
N VAL A 197 -9.83 14.41 12.85
CA VAL A 197 -9.45 13.09 13.34
C VAL A 197 -9.70 12.09 12.22
N GLY A 198 -8.66 11.35 11.83
CA GLY A 198 -8.70 10.42 10.71
C GLY A 198 -7.55 9.43 10.77
N ARG A 199 -7.42 8.60 9.73
CA ARG A 199 -6.38 7.60 9.62
C ARG A 199 -5.03 8.26 9.30
N THR A 200 -3.99 7.97 10.08
CA THR A 200 -2.62 8.46 9.86
C THR A 200 -1.91 7.66 8.76
N VAL A 201 -0.77 8.16 8.31
CA VAL A 201 0.17 7.45 7.45
C VAL A 201 1.57 7.63 8.05
N PRO A 202 2.42 6.59 8.13
CA PRO A 202 2.22 5.23 7.65
C PRO A 202 1.64 4.25 8.69
N SER A 203 1.37 4.69 9.93
CA SER A 203 0.92 3.77 10.99
C SER A 203 -0.54 3.33 10.86
N TYR A 204 -1.36 4.11 10.15
CA TYR A 204 -2.78 3.85 9.93
C TYR A 204 -3.62 3.82 11.22
N ASP A 205 -3.14 4.49 12.27
CA ASP A 205 -3.87 4.74 13.50
C ASP A 205 -4.93 5.83 13.32
N ILE A 206 -5.90 5.90 14.22
CA ILE A 206 -6.89 6.99 14.23
C ILE A 206 -6.41 8.07 15.20
N GLU A 207 -6.05 9.23 14.68
CA GLU A 207 -5.52 10.35 15.47
C GLU A 207 -5.92 11.70 14.87
N ALA A 208 -5.58 12.80 15.55
CA ALA A 208 -5.62 14.13 14.93
C ALA A 208 -4.59 14.21 13.80
N ILE A 209 -5.05 14.52 12.59
CA ILE A 209 -4.22 14.60 11.38
C ILE A 209 -3.96 16.05 10.97
N ASP A 210 -2.83 16.27 10.33
CA ASP A 210 -2.51 17.55 9.71
C ASP A 210 -3.08 17.67 8.29
N TYR A 211 -2.76 18.80 7.64
CA TYR A 211 -3.23 19.08 6.29
C TYR A 211 -2.66 18.10 5.25
N ASP A 212 -1.39 17.71 5.37
CA ASP A 212 -0.72 16.86 4.38
C ASP A 212 -1.29 15.44 4.40
N ILE A 213 -1.59 14.90 5.59
CA ILE A 213 -2.29 13.61 5.72
C ILE A 213 -3.73 13.73 5.21
N TRP A 214 -4.44 14.82 5.51
CA TRP A 214 -5.80 15.01 4.99
C TRP A 214 -5.82 15.14 3.46
N GLU A 215 -4.80 15.79 2.89
CA GLU A 215 -4.57 15.90 1.45
C GLU A 215 -4.23 14.57 0.80
N TYR A 216 -3.37 13.77 1.44
CA TYR A 216 -3.06 12.40 1.01
C TYR A 216 -4.31 11.55 0.80
N TRP A 217 -5.34 11.72 1.63
CA TRP A 217 -6.62 10.99 1.51
C TRP A 217 -7.62 11.63 0.54
N GLY A 218 -7.23 12.67 -0.21
CA GLY A 218 -8.11 13.36 -1.16
C GLY A 218 -9.07 14.36 -0.50
N LYS A 219 -8.76 14.83 0.71
CA LYS A 219 -9.55 15.83 1.46
C LYS A 219 -11.02 15.46 1.61
N PRO A 220 -11.35 14.30 2.20
CA PRO A 220 -12.74 13.94 2.51
C PRO A 220 -13.38 14.98 3.42
N THR A 221 -14.65 15.29 3.18
CA THR A 221 -15.37 16.26 4.02
C THR A 221 -15.59 15.62 5.39
N PRO A 222 -15.01 16.16 6.48
CA PRO A 222 -15.11 15.51 7.78
C PRO A 222 -16.55 15.53 8.30
N GLN A 223 -16.99 14.41 8.88
CA GLN A 223 -18.24 14.34 9.62
C GLN A 223 -18.13 15.22 10.88
N ILE A 224 -19.09 16.14 11.06
CA ILE A 224 -19.18 16.94 12.27
C ILE A 224 -19.76 16.07 13.39
N VAL A 225 -19.00 15.88 14.45
CA VAL A 225 -19.42 15.15 15.66
C VAL A 225 -19.51 16.08 16.86
N LYS A 226 -20.32 15.70 17.86
CA LYS A 226 -20.48 16.47 19.10
C LYS A 226 -19.31 16.25 20.07
N SER A 227 -18.78 15.03 20.10
CA SER A 227 -17.69 14.59 20.96
C SER A 227 -17.01 13.37 20.37
N PHE A 228 -15.78 13.11 20.80
CA PHE A 228 -15.08 11.85 20.67
C PHE A 228 -15.07 11.09 22.01
N ASP A 229 -14.82 9.79 21.94
CA ASP A 229 -14.66 8.97 23.13
C ASP A 229 -13.44 9.43 23.94
N GLY A 230 -13.62 9.59 25.26
CA GLY A 230 -12.56 10.06 26.16
C GLY A 230 -12.37 11.59 26.19
N ASP A 231 -13.19 12.35 25.46
CA ASP A 231 -13.18 13.82 25.54
C ASP A 231 -13.45 14.31 26.97
N ARG A 232 -12.61 15.24 27.42
CA ARG A 232 -12.76 15.88 28.73
C ARG A 232 -12.43 17.36 28.69
N PHE A 233 -13.12 18.10 29.54
CA PHE A 233 -12.89 19.52 29.78
C PHE A 233 -12.23 19.66 31.14
N CYS A 234 -11.03 20.23 31.15
CA CYS A 234 -10.15 20.32 32.29
C CYS A 234 -10.00 21.77 32.75
N LYS A 235 -9.95 21.97 34.06
CA LYS A 235 -9.55 23.24 34.68
C LYS A 235 -8.52 22.97 35.76
N ALA A 236 -7.34 23.59 35.62
CA ALA A 236 -6.26 23.51 36.61
C ALA A 236 -6.64 24.27 37.89
N ALA A 237 -6.20 23.76 39.04
CA ALA A 237 -6.40 24.45 40.32
C ALA A 237 -5.80 25.86 40.28
N GLY A 238 -6.61 26.88 40.60
CA GLY A 238 -6.20 28.28 40.56
C GLY A 238 -6.16 28.93 39.16
N SER A 239 -6.39 28.18 38.07
CA SER A 239 -6.49 28.74 36.72
C SER A 239 -7.92 29.09 36.36
N ALA A 240 -8.12 30.17 35.60
CA ALA A 240 -9.41 30.48 34.98
C ALA A 240 -9.61 29.75 33.63
N ASP A 241 -8.54 29.18 33.08
CA ASP A 241 -8.56 28.57 31.74
C ASP A 241 -9.24 27.21 31.74
N ILE A 242 -10.08 26.99 30.72
CA ILE A 242 -10.65 25.68 30.40
C ILE A 242 -9.84 25.10 29.25
N ARG A 243 -9.41 23.84 29.39
CA ARG A 243 -8.71 23.08 28.36
C ARG A 243 -9.59 21.92 27.88
N TYR A 244 -9.66 21.71 26.58
CA TYR A 244 -10.13 20.46 26.01
C TYR A 244 -8.97 19.47 25.94
N VAL A 245 -9.20 18.22 26.33
CA VAL A 245 -8.25 17.11 26.13
C VAL A 245 -9.03 15.95 25.54
N GLY A 246 -8.55 15.43 24.42
CA GLY A 246 -9.18 14.32 23.71
C GLY A 246 -8.37 13.97 22.47
N ILE A 247 -8.87 13.05 21.65
CA ILE A 247 -8.17 12.59 20.45
C ILE A 247 -7.91 13.72 19.43
N ALA A 248 -8.77 14.74 19.38
CA ALA A 248 -8.57 15.90 18.52
C ALA A 248 -7.55 16.91 19.08
N ALA A 249 -7.14 16.78 20.35
CA ALA A 249 -6.12 17.61 20.98
C ALA A 249 -5.40 16.81 22.11
N PRO A 250 -4.52 15.86 21.77
CA PRO A 250 -3.94 14.94 22.76
C PRO A 250 -3.06 15.64 23.80
N GLN A 251 -2.40 16.74 23.43
CA GLN A 251 -1.62 17.60 24.34
C GLN A 251 -2.50 18.63 25.10
N GLY A 252 -3.80 18.62 24.82
CA GLY A 252 -4.79 19.55 25.32
C GLY A 252 -4.74 20.92 24.63
N ALA A 253 -5.92 21.49 24.38
CA ALA A 253 -6.07 22.81 23.78
C ALA A 253 -6.76 23.77 24.76
N LYS A 254 -6.16 24.94 25.00
CA LYS A 254 -6.84 26.02 25.73
C LYS A 254 -8.02 26.51 24.88
N LEU A 255 -9.21 26.57 25.47
CA LEU A 255 -10.40 27.04 24.79
C LEU A 255 -10.56 28.54 25.02
N SER A 256 -11.00 29.24 23.97
CA SER A 256 -11.64 30.54 24.16
C SER A 256 -13.01 30.36 24.83
N PHE A 257 -13.54 31.43 25.39
CA PHE A 257 -14.91 31.42 25.93
C PHE A 257 -15.95 31.09 24.85
N SER A 258 -15.74 31.55 23.60
CA SER A 258 -16.65 31.22 22.49
C SER A 258 -16.61 29.73 22.15
N GLN A 259 -15.43 29.12 22.06
CA GLN A 259 -15.29 27.69 21.81
C GLN A 259 -15.92 26.84 22.92
N TRP A 260 -15.73 27.22 24.19
CA TRP A 260 -16.37 26.53 25.31
C TRP A 260 -17.90 26.63 25.26
N ARG A 261 -18.45 27.78 24.84
CA ARG A 261 -19.90 27.94 24.63
C ARG A 261 -20.42 27.11 23.47
N GLU A 262 -19.71 27.10 22.34
CA GLU A 262 -20.08 26.26 21.18
C GLU A 262 -19.98 24.77 21.48
N ALA A 263 -19.08 24.38 22.38
CA ALA A 263 -19.01 23.02 22.94
C ALA A 263 -20.18 22.68 23.90
N GLY A 264 -21.11 23.60 24.15
CA GLY A 264 -22.26 23.41 25.03
C GLY A 264 -22.00 23.74 26.50
N SER A 265 -20.93 24.50 26.80
CA SER A 265 -20.54 24.91 28.15
C SER A 265 -20.43 23.77 29.17
N PRO A 266 -19.73 22.66 28.85
CA PRO A 266 -19.57 21.54 29.77
C PRO A 266 -18.84 21.98 31.05
N ALA A 267 -19.30 21.46 32.19
CA ALA A 267 -18.65 21.71 33.48
C ALA A 267 -17.25 21.08 33.48
N PRO A 268 -16.16 21.86 33.68
CA PRO A 268 -14.82 21.31 33.63
C PRO A 268 -14.53 20.48 34.90
N ALA A 269 -13.92 19.32 34.71
CA ALA A 269 -13.34 18.51 35.78
C ALA A 269 -12.00 19.10 36.23
N ARG A 270 -11.55 18.72 37.43
CA ARG A 270 -10.19 19.04 37.87
C ARG A 270 -9.19 18.15 37.15
N CYS A 271 -8.19 18.83 36.62
CA CYS A 271 -6.94 18.30 36.11
C CYS A 271 -5.84 19.20 36.72
#